data_AF-A0A962W8J0-F1
#
_entry.id   AF-A0A962W8J0-F1
#
_cell.length_a   1.000
_cell.length_b   1.000
_cell.length_c   1.000
_cell.angle_alpha   90.00
_cell.angle_beta   90.00
_cell.angle_gamma   90.00
#
_symmetry.space_group_name_H-M   'P 1'
#
loop_
_entity.id
_entity.type
_entity.pdbx_description
1 polymer ?
#
loop_
_entity_poly.entity_id
_entity_poly.type
_entity_poly.pdbx_seq_one_letter_code
_entity_poly.pdbx_strand_id
1 'polypeptide(L)' 'MTKLRIAVLGGGSWGTTVASLVTRNAPVTLWARNPATVEEINTR' A
#
# COMPACT_ATOMS: atom_id res chain seq x y z
N MET A 1 -18.19 -15.20 -2.96
CA MET A 1 -17.85 -13.81 -3.37
C MET A 1 -16.34 -13.74 -3.59
N THR A 2 -15.88 -13.16 -4.70
CA THR A 2 -14.44 -12.99 -4.94
C THR A 2 -13.88 -11.92 -4.01
N LYS A 3 -12.75 -12.22 -3.35
CA LYS A 3 -12.08 -11.26 -2.45
C LYS A 3 -11.41 -10.19 -3.31
N LEU A 4 -11.84 -8.93 -3.18
CA LEU A 4 -11.26 -7.79 -3.90
C LEU A 4 -9.77 -7.66 -3.52
N ARG A 5 -8.88 -7.53 -4.50
CA ARG A 5 -7.43 -7.31 -4.30
C ARG A 5 -7.04 -6.01 -4.95
N ILE A 6 -6.30 -5.17 -4.22
CA ILE A 6 -6.03 -3.80 -4.64
C ILE A 6 -4.52 -3.58 -4.72
N ALA A 7 -4.07 -2.93 -5.78
CA ALA A 7 -2.70 -2.47 -5.93
C ALA A 7 -2.68 -0.93 -5.92
N VAL A 8 -1.83 -0.34 -5.08
CA VAL A 8 -1.58 1.10 -5.07
C VAL A 8 -0.19 1.35 -5.63
N LEU A 9 -0.08 2.17 -6.68
CA LEU A 9 1.19 2.49 -7.33
C LEU A 9 1.70 3.84 -6.81
N GLY A 10 2.77 3.81 -6.01
CA GLY A 10 3.45 4.96 -5.45
C GLY A 10 3.42 5.00 -3.92
N GLY A 11 4.57 4.79 -3.27
CA GLY A 11 4.73 4.87 -1.81
C GLY A 11 4.89 6.29 -1.24
N GLY A 12 4.36 7.31 -1.91
CA GLY A 12 4.37 8.70 -1.40
C GLY A 12 3.27 8.96 -0.37
N SER A 13 3.15 10.20 0.10
CA SER A 13 2.16 10.60 1.13
C SER A 13 0.73 10.18 0.78
N TRP A 14 0.30 10.40 -0.46
CA TRP A 14 -1.05 10.03 -0.89
C TRP A 14 -1.24 8.53 -1.09
N GLY A 15 -0.27 7.82 -1.68
CA GLY A 15 -0.41 6.38 -1.92
C GLY A 15 -0.38 5.57 -0.63
N THR A 16 0.46 5.95 0.34
CA THR A 16 0.44 5.38 1.69
C THR A 16 -0.87 5.70 2.42
N THR A 17 -1.38 6.94 2.33
CA THR A 17 -2.68 7.33 2.90
C THR A 17 -3.81 6.48 2.35
N VAL A 18 -3.92 6.34 1.03
CA VAL A 18 -4.96 5.53 0.39
C VAL A 18 -4.81 4.06 0.77
N ALA A 19 -3.60 3.51 0.73
CA ALA A 19 -3.35 2.13 1.13
C ALA A 19 -3.79 1.85 2.58
N SER A 20 -3.50 2.78 3.50
CA SER A 20 -3.90 2.71 4.92
C SER A 20 -5.42 2.73 5.12
N LEU A 21 -6.15 3.53 4.35
CA LEU A 21 -7.61 3.56 4.42
C LEU A 21 -8.24 2.27 3.85
N VAL A 22 -7.71 1.79 2.73
CA VAL A 22 -8.31 0.70 1.96
C VAL A 22 -8.02 -0.68 2.57
N THR A 23 -6.85 -0.86 3.21
CA THR A 23 -6.44 -2.14 3.82
C THR A 23 -7.42 -2.65 4.89
N ARG A 24 -8.23 -1.74 5.47
CA ARG A 24 -9.30 -2.06 6.42
C ARG A 24 -10.42 -2.93 5.82
N ASN A 25 -10.57 -2.95 4.50
CA ASN A 25 -11.67 -3.62 3.79
C ASN A 25 -11.21 -4.67 2.78
N ALA A 26 -9.98 -4.59 2.28
CA ALA A 26 -9.46 -5.49 1.26
C ALA A 26 -7.93 -5.63 1.35
N PRO A 27 -7.35 -6.79 0.97
CA PRO A 27 -5.91 -6.92 0.80
C PRO A 27 -5.35 -5.89 -0.19
N VAL A 28 -4.34 -5.13 0.27
CA VAL A 28 -3.65 -4.10 -0.51
C VAL A 28 -2.17 -4.47 -0.69
N THR A 29 -1.66 -4.33 -1.91
CA THR A 29 -0.23 -4.28 -2.20
C THR A 29 0.16 -2.85 -2.57
N LEU A 30 0.99 -2.20 -1.76
CA LEU A 30 1.56 -0.89 -2.05
C LEU A 30 2.90 -1.05 -2.76
N TRP A 31 3.00 -0.50 -3.98
CA TRP A 31 4.22 -0.51 -4.77
C TRP A 31 4.95 0.82 -4.62
N ALA A 32 6.23 0.77 -4.27
CA ALA A 32 7.11 1.92 -4.34
C ALA A 32 8.34 1.57 -5.16
N ARG A 33 8.87 2.54 -5.91
CA ARG A 33 10.06 2.34 -6.75
C ARG A 33 11.33 2.13 -5.91
N ASN A 34 11.46 2.88 -4.83
CA ASN A 34 12.66 2.88 -3.99
C ASN A 34 12.55 1.78 -2.92
N PRO A 35 13.44 0.78 -2.89
CA PRO A 35 13.45 -0.25 -1.86
C PRO A 35 13.57 0.29 -0.43
N ALA A 36 14.32 1.39 -0.22
CA ALA A 36 14.45 2.00 1.10
C ALA A 36 13.10 2.54 1.62
N THR A 37 12.27 3.09 0.73
CA THR A 37 10.90 3.52 1.08
C THR A 37 10.00 2.33 1.39
N VAL A 38 10.15 1.20 0.68
CA VAL A 38 9.40 -0.02 0.98
C VAL A 38 9.77 -0.54 2.38
N GLU A 39 11.06 -0.57 2.70
CA GLU A 39 11.54 -0.99 4.02
C GLU A 39 11.02 -0.07 5.13
N GLU A 40 11.10 1.25 4.93
CA GLU A 40 10.57 2.24 5.87
C GLU A 40 9.07 2.06 6.14
N ILE A 41 8.28 1.77 5.10
CA ILE A 41 6.84 1.53 5.23
C ILE A 41 6.55 0.21 5.96
N ASN A 42 7.36 -0.83 5.74
CA ASN A 42 7.11 -2.15 6.34
C ASN A 42 7.60 -2.27 7.80
N THR A 43 8.49 -1.38 8.24
CA THR A 43 9.13 -1.45 9.57
C THR A 43 8.60 -0.43 10.57
N ARG A 44 7.64 0.42 10.17
CA ARG A 44 6.97 1.40 11.03
C ARG A 44 5.47 1.17 11.09
#